data_AF-A0A947J0Z1-F1
#
_entry.id   AF-A0A947J0Z1-F1
#
_cell.length_a   1.000
_cell.length_b   1.000
_cell.length_c   1.000
_cell.angle_alpha   90.00
_cell.angle_beta   90.00
_cell.angle_gamma   90.00
#
_symmetry.space_group_name_H-M   'P 1'
#
loop_
_entity.id
_entity.type
_entity.pdbx_description
1 polymer ?
#
loop_
_entity_poly.entity_id
_entity_poly.type
_entity_poly.pdbx_seq_one_letter_code
_entity_poly.pdbx_strand_id
1 'polypeptide(L)'
;MFQEKFGLREEKVIAYFFKDEDLAMVKKDLLNEQSPLKESFNLLLAGPDEEMQAKGYYSVLPSSLHLFGYEIEERNLILKINRGFDSVSGGTSQTQAAIAQLVYTATAQKGIDKVVFEVEGQRGPLVIGGEGYIIDKPLSRKDIEL
;
A
#
# COMPACT_ATOMS: atom_id res chain seq x y z
N MET A 1 -39.68 -20.75 2.94
CA MET A 1 -39.24 -19.85 1.86
C MET A 1 -37.95 -19.22 2.33
N PHE A 2 -36.82 -19.72 1.84
CA PHE A 2 -35.48 -19.33 2.26
C PHE A 2 -35.18 -17.97 1.60
N GLN A 3 -35.17 -16.89 2.38
CA GLN A 3 -34.60 -15.62 1.94
C GLN A 3 -33.13 -15.67 2.36
N GLU A 4 -32.28 -16.22 1.50
CA GLU A 4 -30.84 -16.04 1.60
C GLU A 4 -30.57 -14.54 1.45
N LYS A 5 -30.31 -13.87 2.58
CA LYS A 5 -29.65 -12.57 2.57
C LYS A 5 -28.33 -12.77 1.83
N PHE A 6 -28.28 -12.36 0.57
CA PHE A 6 -27.02 -12.02 -0.08
C PHE A 6 -26.35 -11.00 0.83
N GLY A 7 -25.42 -11.47 1.66
CA GLY A 7 -24.54 -10.59 2.40
C GLY A 7 -23.80 -9.78 1.35
N LEU A 8 -24.19 -8.52 1.18
CA LEU A 8 -23.37 -7.52 0.54
C LEU A 8 -22.02 -7.66 1.21
N ARG A 9 -21.03 -8.21 0.48
CA ARG A 9 -19.67 -8.30 1.00
C ARG A 9 -19.32 -6.85 1.31
N GLU A 10 -19.16 -6.53 2.59
CA GLU A 10 -18.69 -5.22 3.03
C GLU A 10 -17.25 -5.07 2.56
N GLU A 11 -17.09 -4.76 1.29
CA GLU A 11 -15.83 -4.40 0.67
C GLU A 11 -15.50 -2.98 1.16
N LYS A 12 -14.42 -2.88 1.93
CA LYS A 12 -14.03 -1.66 2.63
C LYS A 12 -12.74 -1.14 2.04
N VAL A 13 -12.62 0.17 2.00
CA VAL A 13 -11.37 0.85 1.63
C VAL A 13 -10.45 0.80 2.84
N ILE A 14 -9.27 0.21 2.71
CA ILE A 14 -8.32 0.03 3.81
C ILE A 14 -6.95 0.54 3.38
N ALA A 15 -6.46 1.58 4.03
CA ALA A 15 -5.10 2.10 3.85
C ALA A 15 -4.35 2.11 5.17
N TYR A 16 -3.04 1.90 5.13
CA TYR A 16 -2.18 1.96 6.31
C TYR A 16 -1.35 3.24 6.31
N PHE A 17 -1.41 3.93 7.43
CA PHE A 17 -0.67 5.15 7.72
C PHE A 17 0.10 4.95 9.01
N PHE A 18 1.14 5.74 9.25
CA PHE A 18 1.71 5.78 10.58
C PHE A 18 0.84 6.65 11.48
N LYS A 19 0.72 6.27 12.74
CA LYS A 19 0.18 7.09 13.80
C LYS A 19 1.15 7.02 14.97
N ASP A 20 1.73 8.15 15.32
CA ASP A 20 2.85 8.22 16.26
C ASP A 20 4.04 7.36 15.78
N GLU A 21 4.29 6.18 16.35
CA GLU A 21 5.36 5.27 15.88
C GLU A 21 4.81 3.98 15.24
N ASP A 22 3.49 3.77 15.34
CA ASP A 22 2.85 2.52 14.93
C ASP A 22 2.25 2.62 13.52
N LEU A 23 2.36 1.53 12.75
CA LEU A 23 1.62 1.39 11.51
C LEU A 23 0.15 1.05 11.80
N ALA A 24 -0.73 2.01 11.53
CA ALA A 24 -2.14 1.96 11.88
C ALA A 24 -3.05 1.81 10.64
N MET A 25 -4.08 0.97 10.78
CA MET A 25 -5.10 0.78 9.76
C MET A 25 -6.13 1.91 9.79
N VAL A 26 -6.45 2.44 8.62
CA VAL A 26 -7.58 3.36 8.39
C VAL A 26 -8.57 2.67 7.47
N LYS A 27 -9.84 2.65 7.89
CA LYS A 27 -10.93 1.98 7.18
C LYS A 27 -12.00 2.99 6.82
N LYS A 28 -12.36 3.07 5.54
CA LYS A 28 -13.45 3.90 5.03
C LYS A 28 -14.49 3.01 4.32
N ASP A 29 -15.73 3.48 4.28
CA ASP A 29 -16.77 2.87 3.46
C ASP A 29 -16.46 3.09 1.99
N LEU A 30 -16.75 2.07 1.17
CA LEU A 30 -16.69 2.22 -0.28
C LEU A 30 -17.93 2.99 -0.72
N LEU A 31 -17.73 4.21 -1.22
CA LEU A 31 -18.82 5.13 -1.59
C LEU A 31 -19.16 5.10 -3.08
N ASN A 32 -18.43 4.32 -3.88
CA ASN A 32 -18.58 4.26 -5.33
C ASN A 32 -18.45 2.80 -5.83
N GLU A 33 -18.74 2.57 -7.11
CA GLU A 33 -18.65 1.25 -7.73
C GLU A 33 -17.21 0.86 -8.14
N GLN A 34 -16.19 1.57 -7.64
CA GLN A 34 -14.80 1.25 -7.96
C GLN A 34 -14.27 0.08 -7.13
N SER A 35 -13.17 -0.50 -7.60
CA SER A 35 -12.43 -1.52 -6.86
C SER A 35 -11.99 -0.98 -5.48
N PRO A 36 -12.27 -1.70 -4.36
CA PRO A 36 -11.82 -1.31 -3.03
C PRO A 36 -10.30 -1.17 -2.94
N LEU A 37 -9.56 -2.01 -3.66
CA LEU A 37 -8.11 -1.94 -3.73
C LEU A 37 -7.64 -0.65 -4.39
N LYS A 38 -8.29 -0.26 -5.50
CA LYS A 38 -7.97 1.00 -6.18
C LYS A 38 -8.22 2.19 -5.27
N GLU A 39 -9.37 2.22 -4.61
CA GLU A 39 -9.71 3.29 -3.66
C GLU A 39 -8.79 3.29 -2.44
N SER A 40 -8.28 2.13 -2.02
CA SER A 40 -7.32 2.02 -0.92
C SER A 40 -5.98 2.66 -1.27
N PHE A 41 -5.48 2.43 -2.49
CA PHE A 41 -4.27 3.11 -2.97
C PHE A 41 -4.51 4.60 -3.26
N ASN A 42 -5.68 4.99 -3.76
CA ASN A 42 -6.03 6.41 -3.90
C ASN A 42 -6.01 7.12 -2.55
N LEU A 43 -6.60 6.52 -1.51
CA LEU A 43 -6.56 7.03 -0.15
C LEU A 43 -5.14 7.12 0.39
N LEU A 44 -4.34 6.06 0.21
CA LEU A 44 -2.95 6.03 0.68
C LEU A 44 -2.07 7.11 0.02
N LEU A 45 -2.15 7.24 -1.31
CA LEU A 45 -1.33 8.18 -2.08
C LEU A 45 -1.76 9.63 -1.90
N ALA A 46 -3.05 9.88 -1.61
CA ALA A 46 -3.52 11.21 -1.23
C ALA A 46 -2.96 11.67 0.13
N GLY A 47 -2.54 10.73 0.98
CA GLY A 47 -2.11 11.00 2.34
C GLY A 47 -3.29 11.18 3.32
N PRO A 48 -2.99 11.32 4.62
CA PRO A 48 -4.00 11.65 5.62
C PRO A 48 -4.59 13.04 5.37
N ASP A 49 -5.91 13.16 5.45
CA ASP A 49 -6.61 14.44 5.44
C ASP A 49 -6.36 15.24 6.74
N GLU A 50 -6.84 16.49 6.81
CA GLU A 50 -6.61 17.37 7.98
C GLU A 50 -7.10 16.76 9.31
N GLU A 51 -8.22 16.04 9.28
CA GLU A 51 -8.77 15.38 10.48
C GLU A 51 -7.87 14.22 10.93
N MET A 52 -7.38 13.42 9.97
CA MET A 52 -6.42 12.36 10.25
C MET A 52 -5.09 12.91 10.77
N GLN A 53 -4.57 13.98 10.17
CA GLN A 53 -3.36 14.64 10.63
C GLN A 53 -3.52 15.18 12.06
N ALA A 54 -4.66 15.81 12.38
CA ALA A 54 -4.97 16.26 13.74
C ALA A 54 -5.06 15.11 14.76
N LYS A 55 -5.30 13.88 14.30
CA LYS A 55 -5.30 12.65 15.11
C LYS A 55 -3.93 11.94 15.15
N GLY A 56 -2.88 12.57 14.60
CA GLY A 56 -1.51 12.05 14.62
C GLY A 56 -1.15 11.12 13.45
N TYR A 57 -2.02 10.99 12.44
CA TYR A 57 -1.71 10.17 11.28
C TYR A 57 -0.78 10.91 10.30
N TYR A 58 0.23 10.20 9.79
CA TYR A 58 1.13 10.69 8.75
C TYR A 58 1.49 9.57 7.76
N SER A 59 2.05 9.97 6.63
CA SER A 59 2.57 9.07 5.60
C SER A 59 4.04 9.38 5.37
N VAL A 60 4.86 8.36 5.16
CA VAL A 60 6.27 8.51 4.76
C VAL A 60 6.47 8.31 3.26
N LEU A 61 5.38 8.05 2.51
CA LEU A 61 5.45 7.96 1.05
C LEU A 61 5.83 9.32 0.45
N PRO A 62 6.78 9.37 -0.49
CA PRO A 62 7.18 10.61 -1.11
C PRO A 62 6.09 11.08 -2.07
N SER A 63 5.87 12.39 -2.17
CA SER A 63 4.88 12.97 -3.09
C SER A 63 5.22 12.74 -4.58
N SER A 64 6.47 12.38 -4.88
CA SER A 64 6.92 11.99 -6.22
C SER A 64 6.54 10.56 -6.60
N LEU A 65 6.09 9.73 -5.65
CA LEU A 65 5.62 8.37 -5.92
C LEU A 65 4.32 8.41 -6.74
N HIS A 66 4.35 7.79 -7.92
CA HIS A 66 3.18 7.59 -8.74
C HIS A 66 2.94 6.10 -8.95
N LEU A 67 1.68 5.69 -8.77
CA LEU A 67 1.19 4.36 -9.10
C LEU A 67 0.47 4.43 -10.45
N PHE A 68 1.02 3.75 -11.45
CA PHE A 68 0.46 3.73 -12.81
C PHE A 68 -0.70 2.74 -12.94
N GLY A 69 -0.71 1.73 -12.07
CA GLY A 69 -1.72 0.69 -12.05
C GLY A 69 -1.22 -0.52 -11.27
N TYR A 70 -2.00 -1.60 -11.37
CA TYR A 70 -1.63 -2.87 -10.78
C TYR A 70 -2.17 -4.03 -11.61
N GLU A 71 -1.54 -5.20 -11.45
CA GLU A 71 -2.03 -6.48 -11.95
C GLU A 71 -2.14 -7.46 -10.78
N ILE A 72 -3.09 -8.39 -10.85
CA ILE A 72 -3.22 -9.46 -9.87
C ILE A 72 -2.94 -10.77 -10.59
N GLU A 73 -1.87 -11.45 -10.18
CA GLU A 73 -1.48 -12.76 -10.68
C GLU A 73 -1.48 -13.73 -9.50
N GLU A 74 -2.37 -14.74 -9.56
CA GLU A 74 -2.65 -15.68 -8.48
C GLU A 74 -3.10 -14.98 -7.17
N ARG A 75 -2.13 -14.65 -6.31
CA ARG A 75 -2.34 -13.89 -5.05
C ARG A 75 -1.27 -12.82 -4.85
N ASN A 76 -0.53 -12.48 -5.90
CA ASN A 76 0.44 -11.41 -5.89
C ASN A 76 -0.18 -10.16 -6.52
N LEU A 77 -0.06 -9.02 -5.83
CA LEU A 77 -0.33 -7.73 -6.42
C LEU A 77 0.94 -7.18 -7.03
N ILE A 78 0.99 -7.08 -8.35
CA ILE A 78 2.07 -6.39 -9.06
C ILE A 78 1.75 -4.91 -9.06
N LEU A 79 2.46 -4.14 -8.25
CA LEU A 79 2.34 -2.69 -8.16
C LEU A 79 3.27 -2.03 -9.18
N LYS A 80 2.69 -1.33 -10.15
CA LYS A 80 3.43 -0.59 -11.18
C LYS A 80 3.65 0.84 -10.72
N ILE A 81 4.90 1.18 -10.42
CA ILE A 81 5.27 2.48 -9.85
C ILE A 81 6.40 3.15 -10.64
N ASN A 82 6.58 4.45 -10.44
CA ASN A 82 7.72 5.20 -10.98
C ASN A 82 8.95 5.13 -10.06
N ARG A 83 10.07 5.71 -10.52
CA ARG A 83 11.28 5.92 -9.72
C ARG A 83 11.15 7.02 -8.64
N GLY A 84 9.99 7.68 -8.53
CA GLY A 84 9.74 8.65 -7.46
C GLY A 84 9.83 8.03 -6.07
N PHE A 85 9.63 6.71 -5.95
CA PHE A 85 9.88 5.97 -4.72
C PHE A 85 11.32 6.09 -4.20
N ASP A 86 12.32 6.30 -5.07
CA ASP A 86 13.72 6.47 -4.67
C ASP A 86 13.96 7.80 -3.93
N SER A 87 12.97 8.70 -3.91
CA SER A 87 13.03 9.97 -3.18
C SER A 87 12.64 9.85 -1.70
N VAL A 88 12.34 8.64 -1.20
CA VAL A 88 12.19 8.43 0.25
C VAL A 88 13.48 8.87 0.94
N SER A 89 13.36 9.79 1.90
CA SER A 89 14.49 10.34 2.65
C SER A 89 14.52 9.79 4.07
N GLY A 90 15.71 9.75 4.67
CA GLY A 90 15.88 9.49 6.09
C GLY A 90 16.24 8.05 6.47
N GLY A 91 16.86 7.26 5.59
CA GLY A 91 17.41 5.98 5.99
C GLY A 91 16.74 4.79 5.30
N THR A 92 17.45 3.66 5.33
CA THR A 92 16.86 2.32 5.10
C THR A 92 15.61 2.09 5.94
N SER A 93 15.56 2.57 7.19
CA SER A 93 14.36 2.51 8.04
C SER A 93 13.15 3.25 7.45
N GLN A 94 13.36 4.43 6.86
CA GLN A 94 12.28 5.17 6.20
C GLN A 94 11.85 4.50 4.89
N THR A 95 12.79 3.91 4.15
CA THR A 95 12.47 3.07 2.99
C THR A 95 11.62 1.86 3.41
N GLN A 96 11.98 1.16 4.49
CA GLN A 96 11.19 0.05 5.03
C GLN A 96 9.80 0.50 5.48
N ALA A 97 9.69 1.65 6.15
CA ALA A 97 8.42 2.24 6.54
C ALA A 97 7.51 2.56 5.34
N ALA A 98 8.06 3.13 4.27
CA ALA A 98 7.34 3.39 3.02
C ALA A 98 6.87 2.09 2.34
N ILE A 99 7.73 1.07 2.29
CA ILE A 99 7.38 -0.26 1.76
C ILE A 99 6.27 -0.88 2.62
N ALA A 100 6.33 -0.74 3.95
CA ALA A 100 5.34 -1.26 4.86
C ALA A 100 3.94 -0.70 4.57
N GLN A 101 3.81 0.62 4.36
CA GLN A 101 2.52 1.23 4.00
C GLN A 101 1.92 0.63 2.72
N LEU A 102 2.74 0.39 1.70
CA LEU A 102 2.29 -0.21 0.43
C LEU A 102 1.90 -1.68 0.61
N VAL A 103 2.74 -2.47 1.30
CA VAL A 103 2.53 -3.91 1.50
C VAL A 103 1.33 -4.18 2.40
N TYR A 104 1.18 -3.46 3.51
CA TYR A 104 0.04 -3.64 4.41
C TYR A 104 -1.28 -3.19 3.79
N THR A 105 -1.26 -2.11 3.01
CA THR A 105 -2.43 -1.65 2.24
C THR A 105 -2.84 -2.68 1.19
N ALA A 106 -1.90 -3.17 0.38
CA ALA A 106 -2.17 -4.20 -0.63
C ALA A 106 -2.76 -5.48 -0.01
N THR A 107 -2.09 -6.01 1.00
CA THR A 107 -2.45 -7.29 1.64
C THR A 107 -3.63 -7.17 2.61
N ALA A 108 -4.21 -5.98 2.78
CA ALA A 108 -5.50 -5.83 3.45
C ALA A 108 -6.66 -6.31 2.59
N GLN A 109 -6.50 -6.27 1.27
CA GLN A 109 -7.48 -6.76 0.32
C GLN A 109 -7.47 -8.29 0.32
N LYS A 110 -8.67 -8.87 0.44
CA LYS A 110 -8.85 -10.32 0.41
C LYS A 110 -8.35 -10.89 -0.93
N GLY A 111 -7.52 -11.94 -0.85
CA GLY A 111 -6.97 -12.63 -2.01
C GLY A 111 -5.59 -12.14 -2.44
N ILE A 112 -5.03 -11.13 -1.75
CA ILE A 112 -3.67 -10.63 -1.98
C ILE A 112 -2.79 -11.03 -0.80
N ASP A 113 -1.83 -11.91 -1.06
CA ASP A 113 -0.90 -12.43 -0.04
C ASP A 113 0.44 -11.68 -0.07
N LYS A 114 0.87 -11.20 -1.24
CA LYS A 114 2.17 -10.53 -1.44
C LYS A 114 2.10 -9.41 -2.46
N VAL A 115 3.12 -8.55 -2.44
CA VAL A 115 3.33 -7.46 -3.38
C VAL A 115 4.59 -7.69 -4.19
N VAL A 116 4.49 -7.55 -5.51
CA VAL A 116 5.61 -7.47 -6.44
C VAL A 116 5.73 -6.02 -6.88
N PHE A 117 6.92 -5.44 -6.76
CA PHE A 117 7.17 -4.11 -7.28
C PHE A 117 7.64 -4.19 -8.72
N GLU A 118 6.98 -3.45 -9.61
CA GLU A 118 7.42 -3.19 -10.97
C GLU A 118 7.74 -1.70 -11.09
N VAL A 119 9.02 -1.36 -11.20
CA VAL A 119 9.48 0.03 -11.26
C VAL A 119 9.81 0.35 -12.71
N GLU A 120 9.02 1.23 -13.32
CA GLU A 120 9.20 1.65 -14.73
C GLU A 120 9.35 0.46 -15.71
N GLY A 121 8.52 -0.57 -15.51
CA GLY A 121 8.51 -1.78 -16.34
C GLY A 121 9.57 -2.83 -15.97
N GLN A 122 10.40 -2.59 -14.94
CA GLN A 122 11.38 -3.55 -14.45
C GLN A 122 10.85 -4.32 -13.23
N ARG A 123 10.96 -5.65 -13.29
CA ARG A 123 10.68 -6.60 -12.19
C ARG A 123 11.98 -7.31 -11.79
N GLY A 124 12.04 -7.85 -10.58
CA GLY A 124 13.17 -8.63 -10.06
C GLY A 124 13.91 -7.91 -8.94
N PRO A 125 15.22 -8.15 -8.73
CA PRO A 125 16.03 -7.40 -7.80
C PRO A 125 16.00 -5.90 -8.12
N LEU A 126 15.28 -5.16 -7.30
CA LEU A 126 15.21 -3.71 -7.35
C LEU A 126 16.08 -3.15 -6.24
N VAL A 127 16.87 -2.15 -6.60
CA VAL A 127 17.59 -1.31 -5.63
C VAL A 127 16.80 -0.03 -5.50
N ILE A 128 16.38 0.25 -4.27
CA ILE A 128 15.47 1.34 -3.92
C ILE A 128 16.20 2.33 -3.01
N GLY A 129 16.00 3.62 -3.29
CA GLY A 129 16.54 4.71 -2.49
C GLY A 129 18.06 4.85 -2.60
N GLY A 130 18.59 5.96 -2.10
CA GLY A 130 20.02 6.28 -2.16
C GLY A 130 20.92 5.33 -1.36
N GLU A 131 20.35 4.60 -0.40
CA GLU A 131 21.08 3.68 0.48
C GLU A 131 21.13 2.24 -0.04
N GLY A 132 20.41 1.95 -1.12
CA GLY A 132 20.48 0.67 -1.79
C GLY A 132 19.68 -0.45 -1.12
N TYR A 133 18.47 -0.16 -0.63
CA TYR A 133 17.57 -1.19 -0.12
C TYR A 133 17.20 -2.16 -1.24
N ILE A 134 17.41 -3.47 -1.04
CA ILE A 134 17.21 -4.48 -2.08
C ILE A 134 15.88 -5.19 -1.89
N ILE A 135 15.05 -5.18 -2.94
CA ILE A 135 13.85 -6.01 -3.04
C ILE A 135 14.09 -7.05 -4.15
N ASP A 136 14.35 -8.29 -3.78
CA ASP A 136 14.67 -9.37 -4.72
C ASP A 136 13.57 -10.45 -4.82
N LYS A 137 12.49 -10.28 -4.06
CA LYS A 137 11.36 -11.21 -3.99
C LYS A 137 10.03 -10.46 -3.77
N PRO A 138 8.88 -11.10 -4.05
CA PRO A 138 7.59 -10.59 -3.61
C PRO A 138 7.53 -10.45 -2.09
N LEU A 139 7.03 -9.33 -1.59
CA LEU A 139 6.99 -9.01 -0.16
C LEU A 139 5.61 -9.29 0.44
N SER A 140 5.59 -10.04 1.54
CA SER A 140 4.44 -10.19 2.44
C SER A 140 4.65 -9.35 3.69
N ARG A 141 3.63 -9.26 4.56
CA ARG A 141 3.76 -8.61 5.87
C ARG A 141 4.87 -9.21 6.76
N LYS A 142 5.24 -10.48 6.54
CA LYS A 142 6.30 -11.17 7.30
C LYS A 142 7.70 -10.75 6.86
N ASP A 143 7.82 -10.12 5.69
CA ASP A 143 9.08 -9.63 5.15
C ASP A 143 9.32 -8.16 5.52
N ILE A 144 8.41 -7.54 6.29
CA ILE A 144 8.50 -6.16 6.73
C ILE A 144 9.01 -6.13 8.17
N GLU A 145 10.10 -5.41 8.38
CA GLU A 145 10.69 -5.12 9.69
C GLU A 145 10.48 -3.63 9.98
N LEU A 146 9.68 -3.32 11.01
CA LEU A 146 9.41 -1.98 11.53
C LEU A 146 9.96 -1.86 12.94
#